data_AF-A0A961H5D0-F1
#
_entry.id   AF-A0A961H5D0-F1
#
_cell.length_a   1.000
_cell.length_b   1.000
_cell.length_c   1.000
_cell.angle_alpha   90.00
_cell.angle_beta   90.00
_cell.angle_gamma   90.00
#
_symmetry.space_group_name_H-M   'P 1'
#
loop_
_entity.id
_entity.type
_entity.pdbx_description
1 polymer ?
#
loop_
_entity_poly.entity_id
_entity_poly.type
_entity_poly.pdbx_seq_one_letter_code
_entity_poly.pdbx_strand_id
1 'polypeptide(L)' 'MAGEFEQIATRLHEIAEELAELSIVRLRDAIDAGGDELPVDDKLLGRARRSVLKAANLLESGGSGSAATDW' A
#
# COMPACT_ATOMS: atom_id res chain seq x y z
N MET A 1 0.17 17.14 15.57
CA MET A 1 -0.60 16.96 14.31
C MET A 1 0.28 16.68 13.10
N ALA A 2 0.97 17.65 12.48
CA ALA A 2 1.73 17.40 11.23
C ALA A 2 2.74 16.23 11.36
N GLY A 3 3.52 16.21 12.44
CA GLY A 3 4.47 15.10 12.69
C GLY A 3 3.83 13.77 13.10
N GLU A 4 2.58 13.73 13.57
CA GLU A 4 1.87 12.48 13.86
C GLU A 4 1.32 11.86 12.58
N PHE A 5 0.79 12.69 11.66
CA PHE A 5 0.33 12.23 10.34
C PHE A 5 1.49 11.75 9.48
N GLU A 6 2.64 12.43 9.52
CA GLU A 6 3.86 11.99 8.85
C GLU A 6 4.33 10.63 9.35
N GLN A 7 4.38 10.41 10.68
CA GLN A 7 4.73 9.10 11.26
C GLN A 7 3.77 7.98 10.83
N ILE A 8 2.47 8.27 10.77
CA ILE A 8 1.49 7.27 10.31
C ILE A 8 1.67 7.03 8.80
N ALA A 9 1.91 8.06 8.00
CA ALA A 9 2.15 7.93 6.56
C ALA A 9 3.40 7.07 6.28
N THR A 10 4.51 7.29 7.00
CA THR A 10 5.70 6.45 6.92
C THR A 10 5.38 4.98 7.18
N ARG A 11 4.65 4.68 8.26
CA ARG A 11 4.26 3.29 8.58
C ARG A 11 3.33 2.69 7.53
N LEU A 12 2.46 3.48 6.91
CA LEU A 12 1.61 3.01 5.82
C LEU A 12 2.45 2.69 4.57
N HIS A 13 3.49 3.47 4.26
CA HIS A 13 4.42 3.14 3.17
C HIS A 13 5.18 1.84 3.44
N GLU A 14 5.68 1.65 4.67
CA GLU A 14 6.32 0.39 5.08
C GLU A 14 5.39 -0.81 4.87
N ILE A 15 4.13 -0.71 5.33
CA ILE A 15 3.12 -1.77 5.11
C ILE A 15 2.86 -1.99 3.61
N ALA A 16 2.83 -0.94 2.79
CA ALA A 16 2.63 -1.06 1.36
C ALA A 16 3.80 -1.76 0.65
N GLU A 17 5.03 -1.61 1.16
CA GLU A 17 6.21 -2.35 0.71
C GLU A 17 6.14 -3.81 1.14
N GLU A 18 5.79 -4.10 2.39
CA GLU A 18 5.61 -5.47 2.89
C GLU A 18 4.55 -6.24 2.07
N LEU A 19 3.45 -5.58 1.70
CA LEU A 19 2.41 -6.17 0.84
C LEU A 19 2.92 -6.46 -0.59
N ALA A 20 3.81 -5.63 -1.12
CA ALA A 20 4.43 -5.88 -2.43
C ALA A 20 5.41 -7.04 -2.37
N GLU A 21 6.26 -7.10 -1.34
CA GLU A 21 7.20 -8.20 -1.17
C GLU A 21 6.46 -9.54 -0.99
N LEU A 22 5.39 -9.55 -0.19
CA LEU A 22 4.57 -10.74 -0.03
C LEU A 22 3.94 -11.20 -1.34
N SER A 23 3.46 -10.29 -2.19
CA SER A 23 2.94 -10.62 -3.52
C SER A 23 4.01 -11.28 -4.41
N ILE A 24 5.25 -10.76 -4.39
CA ILE A 24 6.38 -11.35 -5.13
C ILE A 24 6.71 -12.76 -4.63
N VAL A 25 6.78 -12.96 -3.31
CA VAL A 25 7.03 -14.28 -2.71
C VAL A 25 5.96 -15.27 -3.14
N ARG A 26 4.68 -14.90 -3.05
CA ARG A 26 3.57 -15.77 -3.44
C ARG A 26 3.56 -16.12 -4.92
N LEU A 27 3.97 -15.18 -5.78
CA LEU A 27 4.12 -15.43 -7.21
C LEU A 27 5.24 -16.45 -7.47
N ARG A 28 6.38 -16.31 -6.79
CA ARG A 28 7.50 -17.26 -6.89
C ARG A 28 7.09 -18.65 -6.41
N ASP A 29 6.45 -18.75 -5.25
CA ASP A 29 5.98 -20.03 -4.70
C ASP A 29 5.01 -20.74 -5.66
N ALA A 30 4.13 -19.99 -6.34
CA ALA A 30 3.21 -20.54 -7.33
C ALA A 30 3.93 -21.08 -8.57
N ILE A 31 4.93 -20.35 -9.07
CA ILE A 31 5.78 -20.79 -10.18
C ILE A 31 6.55 -22.06 -9.80
N ASP A 32 7.15 -22.09 -8.61
CA ASP A 32 7.94 -23.23 -8.12
C ASP A 32 7.05 -24.47 -7.88
N ALA A 33 5.78 -24.28 -7.53
CA ALA A 33 4.80 -25.35 -7.43
C ALA A 33 4.27 -25.86 -8.79
N GLY A 34 4.70 -25.24 -9.91
CA GLY A 34 4.23 -25.57 -11.25
C GLY A 34 2.78 -25.11 -11.51
N GLY A 35 2.34 -24.05 -10.84
CA GLY A 35 1.03 -23.45 -11.04
C GLY A 35 1.02 -22.46 -12.20
N ASP A 36 0.00 -22.57 -13.05
CA ASP A 36 -0.17 -21.73 -14.24
C ASP A 36 -1.13 -20.54 -13.99
N GLU A 37 -1.72 -20.48 -12.80
CA GLU A 37 -2.69 -19.46 -12.39
C GLU A 37 -2.10 -18.47 -11.40
N LEU A 38 -2.54 -17.21 -11.52
CA LEU A 38 -2.19 -16.17 -10.55
C LEU A 38 -2.79 -16.53 -9.18
N PRO A 39 -2.01 -16.47 -8.08
CA PRO A 39 -2.54 -16.74 -6.74
C PRO A 39 -3.77 -15.89 -6.45
N VAL A 40 -4.83 -16.50 -5.88
CA VAL A 40 -6.05 -15.78 -5.49
C VAL A 40 -5.73 -14.57 -4.60
N ASP A 41 -4.72 -14.73 -3.74
CA ASP A 41 -4.27 -13.71 -2.81
C ASP A 41 -3.53 -12.56 -3.51
N ASP A 42 -3.01 -12.74 -4.72
CA ASP A 42 -2.25 -11.69 -5.42
C ASP A 42 -3.14 -10.48 -5.76
N LYS A 43 -4.37 -10.76 -6.22
CA LYS A 43 -5.38 -9.71 -6.43
C LYS A 43 -5.78 -9.01 -5.13
N LEU A 44 -5.84 -9.76 -4.03
CA LEU A 44 -6.16 -9.21 -2.71
C LEU A 44 -5.03 -8.31 -2.20
N LEU A 45 -3.78 -8.77 -2.28
CA LEU A 45 -2.57 -8.03 -1.87
C LEU A 45 -2.42 -6.74 -2.68
N GLY A 46 -2.59 -6.80 -4.00
CA GLY A 46 -2.54 -5.61 -4.85
C GLY A 46 -3.63 -4.59 -4.52
N ARG A 47 -4.84 -5.03 -4.15
CA ARG A 47 -5.92 -4.14 -3.68
C ARG A 47 -5.59 -3.52 -2.33
N ALA A 48 -5.15 -4.32 -1.37
CA ALA A 48 -4.77 -3.85 -0.04
C ALA A 48 -3.66 -2.80 -0.14
N ARG A 49 -2.61 -3.06 -0.93
CA ARG A 49 -1.50 -2.14 -1.16
C ARG A 49 -1.96 -0.79 -1.69
N ARG A 50 -2.83 -0.79 -2.72
CA ARG A 50 -3.39 0.46 -3.26
C ARG A 50 -4.19 1.24 -2.22
N SER A 51 -4.97 0.55 -1.38
CA SER A 51 -5.73 1.18 -0.30
C SER A 51 -4.82 1.81 0.76
N VAL A 52 -3.74 1.11 1.14
CA VAL A 52 -2.74 1.61 2.09
C VAL A 52 -2.01 2.84 1.55
N LEU A 53 -1.51 2.79 0.31
CA LEU A 53 -0.86 3.94 -0.32
C LEU A 53 -1.81 5.15 -0.45
N LYS A 54 -3.09 4.90 -0.77
CA LYS A 54 -4.09 5.96 -0.79
C LYS A 54 -4.24 6.62 0.58
N ALA A 55 -4.24 5.84 1.66
CA ALA A 55 -4.31 6.39 3.02
C ALA A 55 -3.06 7.21 3.37
N ALA A 56 -1.86 6.72 3.02
CA ALA A 56 -0.60 7.46 3.23
C ALA A 56 -0.64 8.82 2.52
N ASN A 57 -0.99 8.82 1.23
CA ASN A 57 -1.10 10.04 0.43
C ASN A 57 -2.11 11.04 1.00
N LEU A 58 -3.25 10.57 1.55
CA LEU A 58 -4.25 11.43 2.18
C LEU A 58 -3.72 12.11 3.44
N LEU A 59 -2.91 11.41 4.25
CA LEU A 59 -2.30 11.97 5.46
C LEU A 59 -1.21 12.99 5.13
N GLU A 60 -0.41 12.75 4.09
CA GLU A 60 0.59 13.68 3.60
C GLU A 60 -0.06 14.94 3.00
N SER A 61 -1.08 14.76 2.17
CA SER A 61 -1.81 15.86 1.51
C SER A 61 -2.70 16.65 2.48
N GLY A 62 -3.28 15.97 3.49
CA GLY A 62 -4.13 16.59 4.51
C GLY A 62 -3.34 17.22 5.66
N GLY A 63 -2.10 16.76 5.90
CA GLY A 63 -1.15 17.36 6.84
C GLY A 63 -0.55 18.67 6.31
N SER A 64 -0.45 18.81 4.99
CA SER A 64 -0.07 20.07 4.32
C SER A 64 -1.27 21.01 4.15
N GLY A 65 -1.89 21.45 5.25
CA GLY A 65 -2.74 22.65 5.30
C GLY A 65 -3.91 22.75 4.31
N SER A 66 -5.12 22.63 4.86
CA SER A 66 -6.30 23.40 4.43
C SER A 66 -5.95 24.87 4.11
N ALA A 67 -5.59 25.17 2.86
CA ALA A 67 -5.45 26.54 2.33
C ALA A 67 -5.71 26.65 0.82
N ALA A 68 -6.36 25.68 0.19
CA ALA A 68 -6.80 25.81 -1.20
C ALA A 68 -8.24 25.30 -1.34
N THR A 69 -9.14 26.21 -0.98
CA THR A 69 -10.44 26.53 -1.58
C THR A 69 -10.74 25.87 -2.94
N ASP A 70 -12.01 25.47 -3.06
CA ASP A 70 -12.82 25.24 -4.27
C ASP A 70 -12.33 24.23 -5.30
N TRP A 71 -12.95 23.04 -5.28
CA TRP A 71 -13.51 22.37 -6.46
C TRP A 71 -14.80 21.62 -6.08
#